data_AF-A0A3C0QKA0-F1
#
_entry.id   AF-A0A3C0QKA0-F1
#
_cell.length_a   1.000
_cell.length_b   1.000
_cell.length_c   1.000
_cell.angle_alpha   90.00
_cell.angle_beta   90.00
_cell.angle_gamma   90.00
#
_symmetry.space_group_name_H-M   'P 1'
#
loop_
_entity.id
_entity.type
_entity.pdbx_description
1 polymer ?
#
loop_
_entity_poly.entity_id
_entity_poly.type
_entity_poly.pdbx_seq_one_letter_code
_entity_poly.pdbx_strand_id
1 'polypeptide(L)'
;MDYLEYIDSILNFFKLPIWRYLIYGIIFVLILIWLSFVYWTFRDARLRNTSSVAAVFWALVVLVFNFLGLVIYLILRPPEYIEDIRERDLEIERMQLILEADLLSCPSCGNRVSSDFLVCPYCRKKLKSPCISCGKPLEFKWKVCPYCKTAQ
;
A
#
# COMPACT_ATOMS: atom_id res chain seq x y z
N MET A 1 4.70 -63.55 -30.93
CA MET A 1 4.88 -62.66 -32.09
C MET A 1 3.84 -61.55 -32.07
N ASP A 2 2.61 -61.83 -31.63
CA ASP A 2 1.50 -60.86 -31.53
C ASP A 2 1.77 -59.61 -30.67
N TYR A 3 2.56 -59.73 -29.59
CA TYR A 3 2.91 -58.58 -28.75
C TYR A 3 3.74 -57.52 -29.48
N LEU A 4 4.60 -57.92 -30.43
CA LEU A 4 5.44 -56.99 -31.17
C LEU A 4 4.65 -56.21 -32.22
N GLU A 5 3.72 -56.86 -32.92
CA GLU A 5 2.80 -56.21 -33.86
C GLU A 5 1.84 -55.23 -33.16
N TYR A 6 1.36 -55.60 -31.97
CA TYR A 6 0.53 -54.70 -31.15
C TYR A 6 1.30 -53.44 -30.71
N ILE A 7 2.56 -53.59 -30.29
CA ILE A 7 3.44 -52.46 -29.93
C ILE A 7 3.72 -51.59 -31.15
N ASP A 8 3.99 -52.16 -32.32
CA ASP A 8 4.21 -51.40 -33.55
C ASP A 8 2.97 -50.62 -33.99
N SER A 9 1.77 -51.18 -33.80
CA SER A 9 0.51 -50.47 -34.08
C SER A 9 0.32 -49.26 -33.15
N ILE A 10 0.64 -49.40 -31.85
CA ILE A 10 0.62 -48.28 -30.89
C ILE A 10 1.66 -47.22 -31.26
N LEU A 11 2.88 -47.62 -31.62
CA LEU A 11 3.93 -46.67 -32.00
C LEU A 11 3.59 -45.92 -33.31
N ASN A 12 2.96 -46.58 -34.27
CA ASN A 12 2.49 -45.96 -35.51
C ASN A 12 1.35 -44.96 -35.27
N PHE A 13 0.50 -45.19 -34.28
CA PHE A 13 -0.50 -44.22 -33.83
C PHE A 13 0.15 -42.92 -33.30
N PHE A 14 1.25 -43.00 -32.54
CA PHE A 14 1.98 -41.81 -32.05
C PHE A 14 2.85 -41.12 -33.11
N LYS A 15 3.13 -41.77 -34.24
CA LYS A 15 3.86 -41.17 -35.38
C LYS A 15 2.97 -40.31 -36.28
N LEU A 16 1.65 -40.30 -36.07
CA LEU A 16 0.75 -39.45 -36.83
C LEU A 16 1.16 -37.96 -36.69
N PRO A 17 1.10 -37.17 -37.79
CA PRO A 17 1.54 -35.78 -37.78
C PRO A 17 0.76 -34.89 -36.79
N ILE A 18 -0.44 -35.32 -36.40
CA ILE A 18 -1.29 -34.64 -35.40
C ILE A 18 -0.57 -34.47 -34.05
N TRP A 19 0.18 -35.49 -33.60
CA TRP A 19 0.89 -35.45 -32.33
C TRP A 19 2.02 -34.43 -32.34
N ARG A 20 2.70 -34.29 -33.48
CA ARG A 20 3.73 -33.27 -33.67
C ARG A 20 3.15 -31.86 -33.55
N TYR A 21 2.02 -31.58 -34.22
CA TYR A 21 1.35 -30.28 -34.11
C TYR A 21 0.85 -30.01 -32.69
N LEU A 22 0.33 -31.04 -32.01
CA LEU A 22 -0.12 -30.95 -30.62
C LEU A 22 1.04 -30.59 -29.69
N ILE A 23 2.19 -31.27 -29.82
CA ILE A 23 3.40 -30.98 -29.04
C ILE A 23 3.89 -29.55 -29.27
N TYR A 24 3.93 -29.07 -30.53
CA TYR A 24 4.31 -27.69 -30.81
C TYR A 24 3.31 -26.67 -30.22
N GLY A 25 2.02 -26.98 -30.24
CA GLY A 25 0.99 -26.17 -29.59
C GLY A 25 1.21 -26.06 -28.08
N ILE A 26 1.51 -27.18 -27.41
CA ILE A 26 1.82 -27.19 -25.98
C ILE A 26 3.06 -26.35 -25.69
N ILE A 27 4.15 -26.54 -26.44
CA ILE A 27 5.39 -25.77 -26.26
C ILE A 27 5.12 -24.27 -26.43
N PHE A 28 4.32 -23.89 -27.43
CA PHE A 28 3.95 -22.49 -27.66
C PHE A 28 3.20 -21.89 -26.46
N VAL A 29 2.20 -22.62 -25.92
CA VAL A 29 1.47 -22.19 -24.72
C VAL A 29 2.39 -22.07 -23.50
N LEU A 30 3.30 -23.02 -23.30
CA LEU A 30 4.28 -22.96 -22.20
C LEU A 30 5.20 -21.75 -22.32
N ILE A 31 5.61 -21.38 -23.53
CA ILE A 31 6.42 -20.17 -23.77
C ILE A 31 5.60 -18.91 -23.43
N LEU A 32 4.33 -18.84 -23.82
CA LEU A 32 3.46 -17.71 -23.48
C LEU A 32 3.29 -17.56 -21.96
N ILE A 33 3.06 -18.67 -21.26
CA ILE A 33 2.96 -18.69 -19.79
C ILE A 33 4.27 -18.23 -19.15
N TRP A 34 5.41 -18.73 -19.65
CA TRP A 34 6.73 -18.34 -19.15
C TRP A 34 6.99 -16.84 -19.32
N LEU A 35 6.72 -16.27 -20.50
CA LEU A 35 6.83 -14.83 -20.73
C LEU A 35 5.86 -14.02 -19.87
N SER A 36 4.65 -14.53 -19.64
CA SER A 36 3.68 -13.93 -18.73
C SER A 36 4.22 -13.87 -17.29
N PHE A 37 4.91 -14.91 -16.81
CA PHE A 37 5.55 -14.88 -15.48
C PHE A 37 6.70 -13.88 -15.39
N VAL A 38 7.51 -13.75 -16.43
CA VAL A 38 8.58 -12.75 -16.50
C VAL A 38 7.98 -11.33 -16.41
N TYR A 39 6.96 -11.05 -17.22
CA TYR A 39 6.28 -9.76 -17.20
C TYR A 39 5.59 -9.48 -15.86
N TRP A 40 4.90 -10.48 -15.31
CA TRP A 40 4.24 -10.38 -14.00
C TRP A 40 5.25 -10.04 -12.91
N THR A 41 6.41 -10.71 -12.89
CA THR A 41 7.48 -10.47 -11.91
C THR A 41 8.02 -9.05 -12.01
N PHE A 42 8.26 -8.56 -13.23
CA PHE A 42 8.70 -7.18 -13.46
C PHE A 42 7.67 -6.17 -12.93
N ARG A 43 6.40 -6.34 -13.32
CA ARG A 43 5.32 -5.45 -12.90
C ARG A 43 5.15 -5.47 -11.38
N ASP A 44 5.17 -6.65 -10.78
CA ASP A 44 4.99 -6.78 -9.34
C ASP A 44 6.15 -6.15 -8.55
N ALA A 45 7.40 -6.36 -8.98
CA ALA A 45 8.56 -5.72 -8.36
C ALA A 45 8.45 -4.18 -8.43
N ARG A 46 7.98 -3.63 -9.56
CA ARG A 46 7.77 -2.18 -9.73
C ARG A 46 6.70 -1.60 -8.82
N LEU A 47 5.71 -2.38 -8.41
CA LEU A 47 4.65 -1.95 -7.49
C LEU A 47 5.11 -1.96 -6.02
N ARG A 48 6.19 -2.68 -5.69
CA ARG A 48 6.69 -2.93 -4.32
C ARG A 48 7.88 -2.07 -3.87
N ASN A 49 7.94 -0.83 -4.38
CA ASN A 49 8.98 0.18 -4.08
C ASN A 49 10.41 -0.23 -4.41
N THR A 50 10.59 -1.23 -5.28
CA THR A 50 11.92 -1.61 -5.72
C THR A 50 12.41 -0.64 -6.80
N SER A 51 13.71 -0.36 -6.81
CA SER A 51 14.31 0.45 -7.87
C SER A 51 14.06 -0.21 -9.23
N SER A 52 13.95 0.59 -10.31
CA SER A 52 13.76 0.06 -11.66
C SER A 52 14.81 -1.00 -12.04
N VAL A 53 16.04 -0.86 -11.54
CA VAL A 53 17.13 -1.82 -11.73
C VAL A 53 16.85 -3.16 -11.03
N ALA A 54 16.37 -3.12 -9.79
CA ALA A 54 16.02 -4.34 -9.05
C ALA A 54 14.84 -5.08 -9.69
N ALA A 55 13.85 -4.36 -10.22
CA ALA A 55 12.74 -4.97 -10.93
C ALA A 55 13.18 -5.70 -12.21
N VAL A 56 14.09 -5.08 -12.99
CA VAL A 56 14.69 -5.72 -14.17
C VAL A 56 15.51 -6.95 -13.77
N PHE A 57 16.30 -6.84 -12.69
CA PHE A 57 17.08 -7.97 -12.18
C PHE A 57 16.20 -9.18 -11.86
N TRP A 58 15.10 -9.00 -11.13
CA TRP A 58 14.18 -10.10 -10.82
C TRP A 58 13.50 -10.68 -12.06
N ALA A 59 13.13 -9.84 -13.02
CA ALA A 59 12.60 -10.31 -14.31
C ALA A 59 13.61 -11.17 -15.07
N LEU A 60 14.90 -10.78 -15.07
CA LEU A 60 15.98 -11.57 -15.68
C LEU A 60 16.22 -12.89 -14.94
N VAL A 61 16.11 -12.92 -13.61
CA VAL A 61 16.19 -14.16 -12.82
C VAL A 61 15.08 -15.12 -13.22
N VAL A 62 13.83 -14.67 -13.35
CA VAL A 62 12.70 -15.51 -13.80
C VAL A 62 12.83 -15.88 -15.28
N LEU A 63 13.40 -15.02 -16.11
CA LEU A 63 13.69 -15.35 -17.50
C LEU A 63 14.67 -16.51 -17.57
N VAL A 64 15.83 -16.43 -16.92
CA VAL A 64 16.88 -17.48 -17.01
C VAL A 64 16.49 -18.76 -16.28
N PHE A 65 15.93 -18.66 -15.08
CA PHE A 65 15.67 -19.81 -14.20
C PHE A 65 14.21 -20.30 -14.24
N ASN A 66 13.33 -19.66 -15.01
CA ASN A 66 11.91 -19.99 -15.14
C ASN A 66 11.24 -20.21 -13.77
N PHE A 67 10.67 -21.39 -13.53
CA PHE A 67 9.95 -21.72 -12.31
C PHE A 67 10.81 -21.58 -11.05
N LEU A 68 12.08 -21.96 -11.11
CA LEU A 68 12.99 -21.81 -9.96
C LEU A 68 13.22 -20.33 -9.63
N GLY A 69 13.38 -19.50 -10.66
CA GLY A 69 13.51 -18.05 -10.49
C GLY A 69 12.26 -17.43 -9.87
N LEU A 70 11.08 -17.92 -10.27
CA LEU A 70 9.80 -17.45 -9.71
C LEU A 70 9.65 -17.82 -8.23
N VAL A 71 10.02 -19.04 -7.84
CA VAL A 71 10.02 -19.46 -6.43
C VAL A 71 10.97 -18.59 -5.60
N ILE A 72 12.19 -18.36 -6.09
CA ILE A 72 13.16 -17.50 -5.40
C ILE A 72 12.60 -16.08 -5.25
N TYR A 73 12.01 -15.52 -6.32
CA TYR A 73 11.39 -14.21 -6.28
C TYR A 73 10.28 -14.15 -5.23
N LEU A 74 9.37 -15.12 -5.19
CA LEU A 74 8.26 -15.14 -4.24
C LEU A 74 8.71 -15.18 -2.78
N ILE A 75 9.85 -15.83 -2.49
CA ILE A 75 10.43 -15.88 -1.14
C ILE A 75 11.06 -14.54 -0.76
N LEU A 76 11.78 -13.91 -1.69
CA LEU A 76 12.51 -12.64 -1.45
C LEU A 76 11.67 -11.39 -1.75
N ARG A 77 10.43 -11.58 -2.18
CA ARG A 77 9.47 -10.53 -2.55
C ARG A 77 9.26 -9.58 -1.36
N PRO A 78 9.47 -8.26 -1.51
CA PRO A 78 9.18 -7.31 -0.45
C PRO A 78 7.71 -7.39 -0.04
N PRO A 79 7.33 -7.28 1.24
CA PRO A 79 5.96 -7.53 1.69
C PRO A 79 4.97 -6.41 1.34
N GLU A 80 5.42 -5.15 1.32
CA GLU A 80 4.54 -3.98 1.24
C GLU A 80 4.50 -3.35 -0.17
N TYR A 81 3.33 -2.85 -0.56
CA TYR A 81 3.15 -2.05 -1.77
C TYR A 81 3.41 -0.56 -1.48
N ILE A 82 3.84 0.19 -2.49
CA ILE A 82 4.11 1.64 -2.35
C ILE A 82 2.86 2.40 -1.90
N GLU A 83 1.70 2.02 -2.44
CA GLU A 83 0.42 2.67 -2.14
C GLU A 83 0.03 2.47 -0.68
N ASP A 84 0.17 1.25 -0.15
CA ASP A 84 -0.14 0.94 1.26
C ASP A 84 0.73 1.77 2.23
N ILE A 85 2.02 1.93 1.93
CA ILE A 85 2.93 2.76 2.74
C ILE A 85 2.46 4.21 2.71
N ARG A 86 2.14 4.72 1.52
CA ARG A 86 1.69 6.10 1.33
C ARG A 86 0.38 6.38 2.06
N GLU A 87 -0.58 5.45 2.01
CA GLU A 87 -1.86 5.60 2.73
C GLU A 87 -1.64 5.69 4.25
N ARG A 88 -0.78 4.82 4.80
CA ARG A 88 -0.43 4.86 6.22
C ARG A 88 0.25 6.17 6.62
N ASP A 89 1.18 6.64 5.81
CA ASP A 89 1.90 7.90 6.08
C ASP A 89 0.91 9.08 6.11
N LEU A 90 -0.04 9.13 5.17
CA LEU A 90 -1.09 10.15 5.14
C LEU A 90 -2.04 10.05 6.32
N GLU A 91 -2.40 8.84 6.76
CA GLU A 91 -3.23 8.64 7.94
C GLU A 91 -2.53 9.11 9.21
N ILE A 92 -1.23 8.83 9.35
CA ILE A 92 -0.39 9.30 10.45
C ILE A 92 -0.33 10.83 10.45
N GLU A 93 -0.06 11.45 9.29
CA GLU A 93 -0.02 12.91 9.16
C GLU A 93 -1.37 13.54 9.53
N ARG A 94 -2.47 12.96 9.06
CA ARG A 94 -3.82 13.41 9.41
C ARG A 94 -4.09 13.31 10.91
N MET A 95 -3.68 12.22 11.54
CA MET A 95 -3.82 12.04 13.00
C MET A 95 -2.98 13.08 13.76
N GLN A 96 -1.76 13.35 13.31
CA GLN A 96 -0.89 14.38 13.89
C GLN A 96 -1.53 15.77 13.80
N LEU A 97 -2.08 16.15 12.65
CA LEU A 97 -2.76 17.43 12.47
C LEU A 97 -3.98 17.59 13.39
N ILE A 98 -4.77 16.53 13.60
CA ILE A 98 -5.89 16.55 14.55
C ILE A 98 -5.41 16.79 15.98
N LEU A 99 -4.33 16.11 16.39
CA LEU A 99 -3.73 16.29 17.72
C LEU A 99 -3.15 17.69 17.92
N GLU A 100 -2.47 18.24 16.91
CA GLU A 100 -1.93 19.60 16.95
C GLU A 100 -3.02 20.68 16.97
N ALA A 101 -4.12 20.47 16.24
CA ALA A 101 -5.25 21.41 16.22
C ALA A 101 -5.91 21.59 17.59
N ASP A 102 -5.91 20.56 18.44
CA ASP A 102 -6.48 20.64 19.80
C ASP A 102 -5.52 21.26 20.84
N LEU A 103 -4.23 21.34 20.50
CA LEU A 103 -3.16 21.88 21.35
C LEU A 103 -2.82 23.31 20.95
N LEU A 104 -3.33 24.30 21.69
CA LEU A 104 -2.93 25.69 21.56
C LEU A 104 -1.69 25.98 22.43
N SER A 105 -0.91 26.99 22.07
CA SER A 105 0.21 27.47 22.90
C SER A 105 -0.14 28.79 23.56
N CYS A 106 0.18 28.93 24.84
CA CYS A 106 -0.04 30.19 25.55
C CYS A 106 0.86 31.30 24.97
N PRO A 107 0.31 32.44 24.50
CA PRO A 107 1.10 33.50 23.88
C PRO A 107 2.04 34.22 24.87
N SER A 108 1.86 34.01 26.18
CA SER A 108 2.68 34.66 27.21
C SER A 108 3.87 33.83 27.67
N CYS A 109 3.77 32.49 27.68
CA CYS A 109 4.81 31.62 28.23
C CYS A 109 5.17 30.43 27.33
N GLY A 110 4.50 30.27 26.20
CA GLY A 110 4.78 29.20 25.22
C GLY A 110 4.30 27.79 25.61
N ASN A 111 3.88 27.57 26.86
CA ASN A 111 3.36 26.25 27.29
C ASN A 111 2.09 25.85 26.53
N ARG A 112 1.98 24.55 26.25
CA ARG A 112 0.81 23.93 25.62
C ARG A 112 -0.39 24.00 26.57
N VAL A 113 -1.54 24.40 26.03
CA VAL A 113 -2.81 24.59 26.73
C VAL A 113 -3.94 24.06 25.85
N SER A 114 -4.92 23.39 26.47
CA SER A 114 -6.10 22.91 25.74
C SER A 114 -6.97 24.09 25.30
N SER A 115 -7.69 23.90 24.19
CA SER A 115 -8.68 24.82 23.65
C SER A 115 -9.80 25.18 24.65
N ASP A 116 -10.04 24.37 25.68
CA ASP A 116 -11.09 24.61 26.68
C ASP A 116 -10.64 25.47 27.87
N PHE A 117 -9.36 25.83 27.96
CA PHE A 117 -8.82 26.55 29.13
C PHE A 117 -9.14 28.05 29.07
N LEU A 118 -9.78 28.57 30.12
CA LEU A 118 -10.02 30.01 30.29
C LEU A 118 -8.75 30.78 30.69
N VAL A 119 -7.88 30.14 31.46
CA VAL A 119 -6.65 30.71 32.02
C VAL A 119 -5.53 29.69 31.90
N CYS A 120 -4.33 30.15 31.55
CA CYS A 120 -3.14 29.29 31.48
C CYS A 120 -2.75 28.79 32.89
N PRO A 121 -2.62 27.47 33.12
CA PRO A 121 -2.27 26.93 34.42
C PRO A 121 -0.82 27.25 34.84
N TYR A 122 0.06 27.57 33.89
CA TYR A 122 1.48 27.81 34.15
C TYR A 122 1.81 29.27 34.49
N CYS A 123 1.26 30.22 33.72
CA CYS A 123 1.59 31.65 33.87
C CYS A 123 0.40 32.51 34.33
N ARG A 124 -0.78 31.91 34.50
CA ARG A 124 -2.03 32.59 34.88
C ARG A 124 -2.53 33.65 33.90
N LYS A 125 -2.00 33.70 32.68
CA LYS A 125 -2.52 34.55 31.59
C LYS A 125 -3.94 34.10 31.23
N LYS A 126 -4.88 35.04 31.17
CA LYS A 126 -6.22 34.81 30.62
C LYS A 126 -6.13 34.49 29.12
N LEU A 127 -6.62 33.32 28.73
CA LEU A 127 -6.56 32.83 27.34
C LEU A 127 -7.85 33.14 26.59
N LYS A 128 -9.00 33.05 27.26
CA LYS A 128 -10.34 33.18 26.66
C LYS A 128 -11.29 33.95 27.60
N SER A 129 -12.39 34.46 27.05
CA SER A 129 -13.48 35.07 27.84
C SER A 129 -14.58 34.05 28.09
N PRO A 130 -15.10 33.91 29.32
CA PRO A 130 -16.25 33.05 29.58
C PRO A 130 -17.52 33.71 29.02
N CYS A 131 -18.45 32.90 28.53
CA CYS A 131 -19.77 33.34 28.11
C CYS A 131 -20.57 33.94 29.29
N ILE A 132 -21.20 35.12 29.12
CA ILE A 132 -22.01 35.75 30.17
C ILE A 132 -23.21 34.92 30.65
N SER A 133 -23.75 34.04 29.80
CA SER A 133 -24.89 33.17 30.12
C SER A 133 -24.47 31.77 30.60
N CYS A 134 -23.69 31.03 29.81
CA CYS A 134 -23.36 29.62 30.10
C CYS A 134 -21.94 29.37 30.63
N GLY A 135 -21.10 30.40 30.79
CA GLY A 135 -19.74 30.28 31.33
C GLY A 135 -18.70 29.56 30.45
N LYS A 136 -19.10 29.01 29.29
CA LYS A 136 -18.16 28.32 28.36
C LYS A 136 -17.07 29.26 27.82
N PRO A 137 -15.86 28.74 27.53
CA PRO A 137 -14.77 29.52 26.94
C PRO A 137 -15.14 29.99 25.52
N LEU A 138 -14.95 31.28 25.26
CA LEU A 138 -15.18 31.93 23.97
C LEU A 138 -13.94 32.71 23.53
N GLU A 139 -13.72 32.77 22.22
CA GLU A 139 -12.64 33.58 21.67
C GLU A 139 -13.00 35.06 21.73
N PHE A 140 -12.01 35.92 21.99
CA PHE A 140 -12.21 37.36 22.16
C PHE A 140 -12.90 38.07 20.98
N LYS A 141 -12.86 37.50 19.78
CA LYS A 141 -13.47 38.07 18.57
C LYS A 141 -14.93 37.65 18.36
N TRP A 142 -15.46 36.74 19.17
CA TRP A 142 -16.80 36.18 18.98
C TRP A 142 -17.86 37.08 19.63
N LYS A 143 -18.79 37.58 18.81
CA LYS A 143 -19.91 38.43 19.28
C LYS A 143 -21.10 37.63 19.82
N VAL A 144 -21.16 36.34 19.50
CA VAL A 144 -22.27 35.44 19.86
C VAL A 144 -21.71 34.10 20.28
N CYS A 145 -22.21 33.55 21.39
CA CYS A 145 -21.83 32.24 21.87
C CYS A 145 -22.44 31.12 20.98
N PRO A 146 -21.65 30.22 20.37
CA PRO A 146 -22.20 29.15 19.52
C PRO A 146 -22.94 28.06 20.33
N TYR A 147 -22.73 27.98 21.64
CA TYR A 147 -23.36 26.97 22.49
C TYR A 147 -24.75 27.36 22.99
N CYS A 148 -24.94 28.64 23.37
CA CYS A 148 -26.21 29.12 23.93
C CYS A 148 -26.85 30.26 23.12
N LYS A 149 -26.25 30.68 21.99
CA LYS A 149 -26.73 31.73 21.08
C LYS A 149 -26.86 33.13 21.72
N THR A 150 -26.30 33.34 22.91
CA THR A 150 -26.33 34.63 23.62
C THR A 150 -25.25 35.57 23.10
N ALA A 151 -25.57 36.85 22.89
CA ALA A 151 -24.61 37.90 22.55
C ALA A 151 -23.62 38.16 23.69
N GLN A 152 -22.35 38.48 23.36
CA GLN A 152 -21.27 38.70 24.31
C GLN A 152 -20.87 40.16 24.44
#